data_AF-A0A951AD89-F1
#
_entry.id   AF-A0A951AD89-F1
#
_cell.length_a   1.000
_cell.length_b   1.000
_cell.length_c   1.000
_cell.angle_alpha   90.00
_cell.angle_beta   90.00
_cell.angle_gamma   90.00
#
_symmetry.space_group_name_H-M   'P 1'
#
loop_
_entity.id
_entity.type
_entity.pdbx_description
1 polymer ?
#
loop_
_entity_poly.entity_id
_entity_poly.type
_entity_poly.pdbx_seq_one_letter_code
_entity_poly.pdbx_strand_id
1 'polypeptide(L)'
;MPKAAKIRPSDTGANAMWGGRFAGGPAAIMRRINASIGFDKRLYAEDIAASQAHCAMLVAENILSPQDGAAIAQGLEQIRGEIDSGSF
;
A
#
# COMPACT_ATOMS: atom_id res chain seq x y z
N MET A 1 20.04 9.71 -35.53
CA MET A 1 18.79 10.02 -34.81
C MET A 1 18.75 9.20 -33.52
N PRO A 2 19.02 9.76 -32.33
CA PRO A 2 18.95 9.01 -31.08
C PRO A 2 17.48 8.77 -30.71
N LYS A 3 17.12 7.51 -30.42
CA LYS A 3 15.78 7.09 -30.00
C LYS A 3 15.47 7.69 -28.62
N ALA A 4 14.34 8.38 -28.49
CA ALA A 4 13.84 8.90 -27.22
C ALA A 4 13.55 7.74 -26.25
N ALA A 5 14.12 7.80 -25.05
CA ALA A 5 13.85 6.86 -23.97
C ALA A 5 12.41 7.03 -23.47
N LYS A 6 11.64 5.94 -23.43
CA LYS A 6 10.28 5.89 -22.87
C LYS A 6 10.39 6.03 -21.35
N ILE A 7 9.98 7.18 -20.81
CA ILE A 7 9.86 7.40 -19.36
C ILE A 7 8.79 6.44 -18.83
N ARG A 8 9.12 5.64 -17.81
CA ARG A 8 8.16 4.73 -17.17
C ARG A 8 7.38 5.51 -16.12
N PRO A 9 6.08 5.22 -15.91
CA PRO A 9 5.25 5.95 -14.95
C PRO A 9 5.74 5.90 -13.49
N SER A 10 6.73 5.05 -13.18
CA SER A 10 7.42 4.99 -11.88
C SER A 10 8.54 6.02 -11.69
N ASP A 11 8.89 6.80 -12.71
CA ASP A 11 10.06 7.71 -12.67
C ASP A 11 9.71 9.13 -12.15
N THR A 12 8.45 9.40 -11.83
CA THR A 12 8.02 10.66 -11.22
C THR A 12 7.95 10.48 -9.70
N GLY A 13 8.74 11.25 -8.95
CA GLY A 13 8.79 11.20 -7.48
C GLY A 13 7.48 11.53 -6.74
N ALA A 14 6.35 11.61 -7.44
CA ALA A 14 5.02 11.67 -6.85
C ALA A 14 4.78 10.39 -6.05
N ASN A 15 4.30 10.52 -4.82
CA ASN A 15 4.01 9.35 -4.02
C ASN A 15 2.82 8.61 -4.63
N ALA A 16 3.02 7.33 -4.95
CA ALA A 16 2.12 6.55 -5.79
C ALA A 16 0.75 6.27 -5.16
N MET A 17 0.60 6.34 -3.83
CA MET A 17 -0.68 6.07 -3.16
C MET A 17 -1.65 7.27 -3.16
N TRP A 18 -1.12 8.49 -3.15
CA TRP A 18 -1.91 9.73 -2.98
C TRP A 18 -1.50 10.85 -3.97
N GLY A 19 -0.79 10.48 -5.03
CA GLY A 19 -0.27 11.38 -6.07
C GLY A 19 -1.28 11.71 -7.17
N GLY A 20 -0.89 12.57 -8.11
CA GLY A 20 -1.65 12.86 -9.34
C GLY A 20 -1.99 14.33 -9.57
N ARG A 21 -1.99 15.16 -8.52
CA ARG A 21 -2.29 16.61 -8.65
C ARG A 21 -1.06 17.49 -8.89
N PHE A 22 0.14 17.00 -8.61
CA PHE A 22 1.39 17.72 -8.78
C PHE A 22 2.24 17.07 -9.87
N ALA A 23 2.86 17.90 -10.72
CA ALA A 23 3.75 17.44 -11.80
C ALA A 23 5.03 16.75 -11.27
N GLY A 24 5.37 16.96 -10.00
CA GLY A 24 6.54 16.38 -9.34
C GLY A 24 6.23 15.86 -7.94
N GLY A 25 7.21 15.16 -7.38
CA GLY A 25 7.15 14.62 -6.02
C GLY A 25 7.25 15.67 -4.91
N PRO A 26 6.71 15.38 -3.71
CA PRO A 26 7.02 16.18 -2.54
C PRO A 26 8.54 16.23 -2.32
N ALA A 27 9.08 17.39 -1.92
CA ALA A 27 10.49 17.54 -1.59
C ALA A 27 10.94 16.53 -0.53
N ALA A 28 12.23 16.18 -0.51
CA ALA A 28 12.76 15.16 0.41
C ALA A 28 12.50 15.49 1.89
N ILE A 29 12.61 16.78 2.27
CA ILE A 29 12.28 17.26 3.62
C ILE A 29 10.81 17.02 3.96
N MET A 30 9.90 17.25 3.01
CA MET A 30 8.47 17.06 3.21
C MET A 30 8.14 15.58 3.41
N ARG A 31 8.76 14.66 2.65
CA ARG A 31 8.58 13.22 2.85
C ARG A 31 9.02 12.76 4.26
N ARG A 32 10.12 13.29 4.77
CA ARG A 32 10.64 12.95 6.11
C ARG A 32 9.71 13.41 7.22
N ILE A 33 9.16 14.62 7.11
CA ILE A 33 8.28 15.19 8.14
C ILE A 33 6.91 14.50 8.14
N ASN A 34 6.41 14.03 6.98
CA ASN A 34 5.10 13.37 6.88
C ASN A 34 5.14 11.87 7.18
N ALA A 35 6.31 11.25 7.32
CA ALA A 35 6.40 9.82 7.58
C ALA A 35 6.03 9.51 9.03
N SER A 36 4.93 8.79 9.24
CA SER A 36 4.47 8.37 10.58
C SER A 36 4.84 6.94 10.97
N ILE A 37 5.40 6.17 10.03
CA ILE A 37 5.72 4.74 10.20
C ILE A 37 6.61 4.45 11.42
N GLY A 38 7.46 5.40 11.83
CA GLY A 38 8.33 5.24 12.99
C GLY A 38 7.58 4.93 14.29
N PHE A 39 6.33 5.36 14.41
CA PHE A 39 5.47 5.10 15.56
C PHE A 39 4.18 4.35 15.22
N ASP A 40 3.58 4.60 14.06
CA ASP A 40 2.30 3.98 13.67
C ASP A 40 2.42 2.49 13.38
N LYS A 41 3.62 1.98 13.10
CA LYS A 41 3.84 0.53 12.89
C LYS A 41 3.30 -0.35 14.01
N ARG A 42 3.15 0.17 15.23
CA ARG A 42 2.55 -0.55 16.36
C ARG A 42 1.07 -0.90 16.14
N LEU A 43 0.40 -0.24 15.21
CA LEU A 43 -1.01 -0.41 14.88
C LEU A 43 -1.25 -1.43 13.74
N TYR A 44 -0.22 -2.20 13.35
CA TYR A 44 -0.33 -3.16 12.25
C TYR A 44 -1.45 -4.18 12.50
N ALA A 45 -1.64 -4.62 13.74
CA ALA A 45 -2.60 -5.66 14.06
C ALA A 45 -4.04 -5.19 13.79
N GLU A 46 -4.34 -3.95 14.16
CA GLU A 46 -5.60 -3.26 13.91
C GLU A 46 -5.81 -2.96 12.43
N ASP A 47 -4.79 -2.50 11.71
CA ASP A 47 -4.86 -2.20 10.27
C ASP A 47 -5.15 -3.46 9.45
N ILE A 48 -4.49 -4.58 9.77
CA ILE A 48 -4.73 -5.88 9.12
C ILE A 48 -6.14 -6.38 9.45
N ALA A 49 -6.59 -6.27 10.70
CA ALA A 49 -7.93 -6.69 11.10
C ALA A 49 -9.03 -5.88 10.38
N ALA A 50 -8.87 -4.56 10.31
CA ALA A 50 -9.77 -3.68 9.57
C ALA A 50 -9.77 -3.98 8.07
N SER A 51 -8.59 -4.27 7.49
CA SER A 51 -8.46 -4.65 6.09
C SER A 51 -9.13 -5.99 5.77
N GLN A 52 -9.03 -6.99 6.65
CA GLN A 52 -9.74 -8.27 6.51
C GLN A 52 -11.26 -8.07 6.52
N ALA A 53 -11.77 -7.26 7.47
CA ALA A 53 -13.19 -6.95 7.55
C ALA A 53 -13.69 -6.18 6.31
N HIS A 54 -12.89 -5.21 5.84
CA HIS A 54 -13.21 -4.44 4.64
C HIS A 54 -13.23 -5.34 3.40
N CYS A 55 -12.26 -6.25 3.26
CA CYS A 55 -12.21 -7.22 2.17
C CYS A 55 -13.45 -8.13 2.17
N ALA A 56 -13.86 -8.65 3.34
CA ALA A 56 -15.07 -9.45 3.47
C ALA A 56 -16.33 -8.68 3.04
N MET A 57 -16.42 -7.39 3.41
CA MET A 57 -17.50 -6.52 2.97
C MET A 57 -17.49 -6.32 1.44
N LEU A 58 -16.33 -6.08 0.83
CA LEU A 58 -16.22 -5.92 -0.64
C LEU A 58 -16.66 -7.17 -1.42
N VAL A 59 -16.43 -8.37 -0.87
CA VAL A 59 -16.95 -9.63 -1.43
C VAL A 59 -18.48 -9.68 -1.32
N ALA A 60 -19.04 -9.29 -0.16
CA ALA A 60 -20.49 -9.26 0.04
C ALA A 60 -21.20 -8.28 -0.91
N GLU A 61 -20.57 -7.14 -1.20
CA GLU A 61 -21.07 -6.14 -2.15
C GLU A 61 -20.77 -6.49 -3.63
N ASN A 62 -20.21 -7.68 -3.90
CA ASN A 62 -19.85 -8.16 -5.25
C ASN A 62 -18.84 -7.24 -5.99
N ILE A 63 -18.05 -6.47 -5.25
CA ILE A 63 -16.95 -5.65 -5.79
C ILE A 63 -15.70 -6.53 -6.00
N LEU A 64 -15.47 -7.48 -5.10
CA LEU A 64 -14.44 -8.51 -5.21
C LEU A 64 -15.07 -9.88 -5.45
N SER A 65 -14.38 -10.72 -6.22
CA SER A 65 -14.74 -12.13 -6.30
C SER A 65 -14.43 -12.82 -4.96
N PRO A 66 -15.16 -13.89 -4.59
CA PRO A 66 -14.83 -14.68 -3.41
C PRO A 66 -13.40 -15.24 -3.43
N GLN A 67 -12.89 -15.57 -4.62
CA GLN A 67 -11.54 -16.08 -4.82
C GLN A 67 -10.49 -15.00 -4.51
N ASP A 68 -10.67 -13.80 -5.04
CA ASP A 68 -9.76 -12.67 -4.78
C ASP A 68 -9.81 -12.25 -3.31
N GLY A 69 -11.01 -12.23 -2.72
CA GLY A 69 -11.17 -11.92 -1.29
C GLY A 69 -10.45 -12.92 -0.38
N ALA A 70 -10.54 -14.22 -0.70
CA ALA A 70 -9.81 -15.25 0.03
C ALA A 70 -8.28 -15.10 -0.13
N ALA A 71 -7.80 -14.78 -1.33
CA ALA A 71 -6.37 -14.55 -1.59
C ALA A 71 -5.84 -13.33 -0.81
N ILE A 72 -6.60 -12.24 -0.77
CA ILE A 72 -6.25 -11.04 0.03
C ILE A 72 -6.21 -11.38 1.51
N ALA A 73 -7.23 -12.07 2.03
CA ALA A 73 -7.28 -12.45 3.44
C ALA A 73 -6.09 -13.34 3.86
N GLN A 74 -5.68 -14.29 3.00
CA GLN A 74 -4.49 -15.12 3.22
C GLN A 74 -3.21 -14.29 3.21
N GLY A 75 -3.05 -13.38 2.25
CA GLY A 75 -1.88 -12.49 2.20
C GLY A 75 -1.78 -11.60 3.44
N LEU A 76 -2.90 -11.08 3.94
CA LEU A 76 -2.96 -10.30 5.17
C LEU A 76 -2.53 -11.10 6.41
N GLU A 77 -2.89 -12.38 6.47
CA GLU A 77 -2.46 -13.26 7.56
C GLU A 77 -0.97 -13.62 7.47
N GLN A 78 -0.45 -13.82 6.26
CA GLN A 78 0.98 -14.01 6.04
C GLN A 78 1.77 -12.78 6.53
N ILE A 79 1.34 -11.57 6.15
CA ILE A 79 1.97 -10.32 6.59
C ILE A 79 1.94 -10.20 8.12
N ARG A 80 0.81 -10.56 8.75
CA ARG A 80 0.71 -10.58 10.22
C ARG A 80 1.78 -11.47 10.84
N GLY A 81 1.92 -12.71 10.35
CA GLY A 81 2.93 -13.65 10.84
C GLY A 81 4.37 -13.17 10.62
N GLU A 82 4.65 -12.52 9.49
CA GLU A 82 5.97 -11.93 9.20
C GLU A 82 6.28 -10.79 10.18
N ILE A 83 5.31 -9.92 10.47
CA ILE A 83 5.49 -8.83 11.44
C ILE A 83 5.67 -9.38 12.86
N ASP A 84 4.84 -10.36 13.27
CA ASP A 84 4.89 -10.97 14.60
C ASP A 84 6.22 -11.69 14.87
N SER A 85 6.81 -12.28 13.84
CA SER A 85 8.12 -12.95 13.92
C SER A 85 9.31 -12.02 13.70
N GLY A 86 9.07 -10.76 13.33
CA GLY A 86 10.11 -9.77 13.02
C GLY A 86 10.83 -10.01 11.69
N SER A 87 10.22 -10.75 10.76
CA SER A 87 10.77 -11.08 9.44
C SER A 87 10.24 -10.21 8.29
N PHE A 88 9.48 -9.16 8.60
CA PHE A 88 8.88 -8.22 7.64
C PHE A 88 9.80 -7.04 7.30
#